data_AF-A0A7X4EW26-F1
#
_entry.id   AF-A0A7X4EW26-F1
#
_cell.length_a   1.000
_cell.length_b   1.000
_cell.length_c   1.000
_cell.angle_alpha   90.00
_cell.angle_beta   90.00
_cell.angle_gamma   90.00
#
_symmetry.space_group_name_H-M   'P 1'
#
loop_
_entity.id
_entity.type
_entity.pdbx_description
1 polymer ?
#
loop_
_entity_poly.entity_id
_entity_poly.type
_entity_poly.pdbx_seq_one_letter_code
_entity_poly.pdbx_strand_id
1 'polypeptide(L)' 'PTRRAARYTGGLWVGKFIKTCTYQRVTEEASLEVGEYCSRLCELEGFMGHKEQADIRVRRYGAG' A
#
# COMPACT_ATOMS: atom_id res chain seq x y z
N PRO A 1 -23.21 -20.24 -9.14
CA PRO A 1 -22.19 -21.07 -8.43
C PRO A 1 -22.79 -22.40 -7.97
N THR A 2 -22.11 -23.53 -8.21
CA THR A 2 -22.55 -24.87 -7.78
C THR A 2 -21.62 -25.43 -6.69
N ARG A 3 -21.83 -26.68 -6.23
CA ARG A 3 -20.98 -27.35 -5.22
C ARG A 3 -20.76 -26.52 -3.92
N ARG A 4 -21.80 -25.83 -3.45
CA ARG A 4 -21.78 -24.95 -2.26
C ARG A 4 -20.80 -23.77 -2.32
N ALA A 5 -20.25 -23.44 -3.50
CA ALA A 5 -19.29 -22.34 -3.66
C ALA A 5 -19.91 -20.94 -3.46
N ALA A 6 -21.24 -20.83 -3.46
CA ALA A 6 -21.96 -19.58 -3.22
C ALA A 6 -21.63 -18.92 -1.86
N ARG A 7 -20.98 -19.63 -0.93
CA ARG A 7 -20.48 -19.09 0.34
C ARG A 7 -19.33 -18.09 0.19
N TYR A 8 -18.59 -18.14 -0.91
CA TYR A 8 -17.37 -17.34 -1.10
C TYR A 8 -17.16 -16.84 -2.54
N THR A 9 -18.04 -17.20 -3.48
CA THR A 9 -18.08 -16.58 -4.82
C THR A 9 -19.46 -16.02 -5.12
N GLY A 10 -19.48 -14.81 -5.68
CA GLY A 10 -20.66 -14.25 -6.32
C GLY A 10 -21.04 -14.99 -7.61
N GLY A 11 -22.28 -14.76 -8.08
CA GLY A 11 -22.72 -15.14 -9.43
C GLY A 11 -21.93 -14.42 -10.53
N LEU A 12 -22.17 -14.78 -11.79
CA LEU A 12 -21.61 -14.00 -12.90
C LEU A 12 -22.29 -12.63 -12.93
N TRP A 13 -21.48 -11.58 -13.03
CA TRP A 13 -21.91 -10.19 -13.16
C TRP A 13 -20.81 -9.39 -13.84
N VAL A 14 -21.10 -8.16 -14.26
CA VAL A 14 -20.16 -7.31 -15.02
C VAL A 14 -18.83 -7.11 -14.30
N GLY A 15 -18.83 -7.06 -12.97
CA GLY A 15 -17.61 -6.91 -12.15
C GLY A 15 -16.59 -8.03 -12.35
N LYS A 16 -16.99 -9.19 -12.90
CA LYS A 16 -16.07 -10.30 -13.19
C LYS A 16 -15.26 -10.12 -14.48
N PHE A 17 -15.57 -9.09 -15.26
CA PHE A 17 -14.85 -8.70 -16.48
C PHE A 17 -13.98 -7.45 -16.30
N ILE A 18 -13.95 -6.88 -15.08
CA ILE A 18 -13.11 -5.72 -14.75
C ILE A 18 -12.18 -6.07 -13.58
N LYS A 19 -11.17 -5.22 -13.35
CA LYS A 19 -10.27 -5.31 -12.20
C LYS A 19 -10.38 -4.01 -11.40
N THR A 20 -10.45 -4.12 -10.08
CA THR A 20 -10.36 -2.95 -9.19
C THR A 20 -8.90 -2.59 -9.00
N CYS A 21 -8.44 -1.54 -9.68
CA CYS A 21 -7.10 -1.00 -9.50
C CYS A 21 -7.11 0.05 -8.38
N THR A 22 -6.26 -0.10 -7.38
CA THR A 22 -6.05 0.93 -6.36
C THR A 22 -5.05 1.98 -6.86
N TYR A 23 -5.28 3.24 -6.52
CA TYR A 23 -4.38 4.35 -6.80
C TYR A 23 -4.27 5.24 -5.57
N GLN A 24 -3.07 5.72 -5.27
CA GLN A 24 -2.81 6.64 -4.18
C GLN A 24 -1.84 7.74 -4.60
N ARG A 25 -2.11 8.94 -4.13
CA ARG A 25 -1.25 10.12 -4.23
C ARG A 25 -1.28 10.83 -2.88
N VAL A 26 -0.12 11.22 -2.40
CA VAL A 26 0.05 11.84 -1.08
C VAL A 26 0.74 13.19 -1.22
N THR A 27 0.51 14.09 -0.25
CA THR A 27 1.24 15.36 -0.15
C THR A 27 2.63 15.14 0.46
N GLU A 28 3.43 16.21 0.55
CA GLU A 28 4.76 16.14 1.17
C GLU A 28 4.65 15.89 2.67
N GLU A 29 3.68 16.52 3.34
CA GLU A 29 3.42 16.35 4.77
C GLU A 29 3.01 14.91 5.10
N ALA A 30 2.10 14.33 4.30
CA ALA A 30 1.70 12.93 4.45
C ALA A 30 2.86 11.96 4.12
N SER A 31 3.76 12.33 3.20
CA SER A 31 4.95 11.54 2.88
C SER A 31 5.94 11.49 4.05
N LEU A 32 6.03 12.56 4.84
CA LEU A 32 6.83 12.60 6.07
C LEU A 32 6.22 11.67 7.12
N GLU A 33 4.95 11.86 7.46
CA GLU A 33 4.25 11.07 8.48
C GLU A 33 4.28 9.57 8.17
N VAL A 34 3.86 9.16 6.96
CA VAL A 34 3.84 7.75 6.57
C VAL A 34 5.26 7.20 6.40
N GLY A 35 6.19 8.03 5.95
CA GLY A 35 7.60 7.65 5.75
C GLY A 35 8.29 7.22 7.05
N GLU A 36 8.04 7.91 8.17
CA GLU A 36 8.61 7.57 9.47
C GLU A 36 8.15 6.19 9.96
N TYR A 37 6.86 5.88 9.82
CA TYR A 37 6.34 4.55 10.13
C TYR A 37 6.91 3.49 9.19
N CYS A 38 6.93 3.77 7.88
CA CYS A 38 7.41 2.84 6.86
C CYS A 38 8.89 2.48 7.08
N SER A 39 9.73 3.46 7.40
CA SER A 39 11.15 3.22 7.70
C SER A 39 11.34 2.24 8.85
N ARG A 40 10.67 2.48 9.98
CA ARG A 40 10.73 1.62 11.16
C ARG A 40 10.22 0.21 10.87
N LEU A 41 9.10 0.09 10.16
CA LEU A 41 8.54 -1.23 9.80
C LEU A 41 9.48 -1.98 8.85
N CYS A 42 10.02 -1.32 7.83
CA CYS A 42 10.95 -1.93 6.88
C CYS A 42 12.26 -2.38 7.54
N GLU A 43 12.74 -1.68 8.56
CA GLU A 43 13.89 -2.12 9.36
C GLU A 43 13.60 -3.42 10.11
N LEU A 44 12.43 -3.51 10.76
CA LEU A 44 12.00 -4.71 11.49
C LEU A 44 11.75 -5.90 10.55
N GLU A 45 11.28 -5.64 9.33
CA GLU A 45 11.01 -6.66 8.32
C GLU A 45 12.24 -7.05 7.48
N GLY A 46 13.36 -6.32 7.59
CA GLY A 46 14.57 -6.56 6.81
C GLY A 46 14.53 -6.05 5.36
N PHE A 47 13.62 -5.13 5.04
CA PHE A 47 13.43 -4.55 3.69
C PHE A 47 14.22 -3.26 3.49
N MET A 48 15.55 -3.35 3.51
CA MET A 48 16.43 -2.18 3.51
C MET A 48 16.25 -1.23 2.32
N GLY A 49 15.90 -1.73 1.13
CA GLY A 49 15.61 -0.88 -0.04
C GLY A 49 14.34 -0.04 0.14
N HIS A 50 13.30 -0.61 0.74
CA HIS A 50 12.06 0.11 1.05
C HIS A 50 12.27 1.09 2.20
N LYS A 51 13.04 0.69 3.22
CA LYS A 51 13.48 1.57 4.31
C LYS A 51 14.17 2.81 3.75
N GLU A 52 15.20 2.63 2.92
CA GLU A 52 15.95 3.76 2.37
C GLU A 52 15.09 4.62 1.45
N GLN A 53 14.18 4.02 0.68
CA GLN A 53 13.21 4.78 -0.12
C GLN A 53 12.36 5.71 0.76
N ALA A 54 11.89 5.22 1.92
CA ALA A 54 11.14 6.01 2.88
C ALA A 54 12.03 7.09 3.54
N ASP A 55 13.22 6.71 4.00
CA ASP A 55 14.16 7.61 4.66
C ASP A 55 14.57 8.79 3.79
N ILE A 56 14.76 8.59 2.47
CA ILE A 56 15.08 9.68 1.54
C ILE A 56 14.01 10.78 1.58
N ARG A 57 12.72 10.40 1.68
CA ARG A 57 11.61 11.35 1.72
C ARG A 57 11.48 11.98 3.10
N VAL A 58 11.63 11.20 4.17
CA VAL A 58 11.65 11.72 5.55
C VAL A 58 12.75 12.77 5.70
N ARG A 59 13.98 12.48 5.25
CA ARG A 59 15.10 13.43 5.28
C ARG A 59 14.85 14.66 4.41
N ARG A 60 14.23 14.50 3.24
CA ARG A 60 13.91 15.61 2.34
C ARG A 60 12.86 16.57 2.94
N TYR A 61 11.79 16.03 3.51
CA TYR A 61 10.62 16.81 3.94
C TYR A 61 10.63 17.18 5.42
N GLY A 62 11.42 16.49 6.25
CA GLY A 62 11.56 16.77 7.69
C GLY A 62 12.67 17.77 8.04
N ALA A 63 13.45 18.24 7.07
CA ALA A 63 14.54 19.20 7.29
C ALA A 63 14.10 20.68 7.23
N GLY A 64 12.81 20.95 7.42
CA GLY A 64 12.22 22.30 7.46
C GLY A 64 12.11 22.86 8.86
#